data_AF-A0A6N8IM24-F1
#
_entry.id   AF-A0A6N8IM24-F1
#
_cell.length_a   1.000
_cell.length_b   1.000
_cell.length_c   1.000
_cell.angle_alpha   90.00
_cell.angle_beta   90.00
_cell.angle_gamma   90.00
#
_symmetry.space_group_name_H-M   'P 1'
#
loop_
_entity.id
_entity.type
_entity.pdbx_description
1 polymer ?
#
loop_
_entity_poly.entity_id
_entity_poly.type
_entity_poly.pdbx_seq_one_letter_code
_entity_poly.pdbx_strand_id
1 'polypeptide(L)'
;MRLDQYAREMARPLGLRGDQRRTEMVASITMGHELRVESPLEASTARALDIDPSVKVIKPQPLTIRLDLLRVFPTKKAALAAYPPVPPREDREDPDDVYVYTPDFSVSGALGTELVIECKTDEELDRIPGKVEQWRAALSALGYRFMCVTDKEVRYPGFNFNMVCIRDATHALRRTGADALKPLIRDVECWQAPMKVATLRDRFADPVIQMGIAAGVVACDLRAGVLGPHTELRPAHGDLTHLRILQLGL
;
A
#
# COMPACT_ATOMS: atom_id res chain seq x y z
N MET A 1 6.21 -6.06 -30.25
CA MET A 1 5.72 -5.94 -28.87
C MET A 1 6.56 -4.87 -28.19
N ARG A 2 5.98 -3.73 -27.77
CA ARG A 2 6.74 -2.71 -27.02
C ARG A 2 7.01 -3.28 -25.64
N LEU A 3 8.29 -3.51 -25.32
CA LEU A 3 8.75 -3.70 -23.95
C LEU A 3 8.24 -2.50 -23.16
N ASP A 4 7.49 -2.78 -22.09
CA ASP A 4 7.07 -1.77 -21.14
C ASP A 4 8.32 -1.26 -20.45
N GLN A 5 8.85 -0.14 -20.94
CA GLN A 5 10.11 0.47 -20.49
C GLN A 5 10.08 0.88 -19.01
N TYR A 6 8.92 0.82 -18.37
CA TYR A 6 8.70 1.10 -16.95
C TYR A 6 8.63 -0.14 -16.07
N ALA A 7 8.69 -1.35 -16.65
CA ALA A 7 8.96 -2.57 -15.89
C ALA A 7 10.41 -2.53 -15.37
N ARG A 8 10.68 -1.69 -14.37
CA ARG A 8 11.86 -1.84 -13.52
C ARG A 8 11.88 -3.28 -12.98
N GLU A 9 13.07 -3.84 -12.82
CA GLU A 9 13.33 -5.24 -12.47
C GLU A 9 12.57 -5.65 -11.20
N MET A 10 11.33 -6.16 -11.34
CA MET A 10 10.65 -6.89 -10.28
C MET A 10 11.41 -8.20 -10.06
N ALA A 11 11.59 -8.62 -8.81
CA ALA A 11 12.30 -9.86 -8.50
C ALA A 11 11.58 -11.09 -9.09
N ARG A 12 10.27 -10.99 -9.31
CA ARG A 12 9.46 -11.92 -10.09
C ARG A 12 8.62 -11.15 -11.13
N PRO A 13 8.70 -11.50 -12.43
CA PRO A 13 7.88 -10.87 -13.45
C PRO A 13 6.42 -11.33 -13.34
N LEU A 14 5.49 -10.38 -13.37
CA LEU A 14 4.04 -10.61 -13.37
C LEU A 14 3.47 -10.66 -14.80
N GLY A 15 2.48 -11.53 -15.03
CA GLY A 15 1.71 -11.56 -16.28
C GLY A 15 2.39 -12.30 -17.44
N LEU A 16 3.21 -13.31 -17.16
CA LEU A 16 3.75 -14.21 -18.19
C LEU A 16 2.62 -15.07 -18.80
N ARG A 17 2.70 -15.31 -20.12
CA ARG A 17 1.71 -16.07 -20.89
C ARG A 17 1.60 -17.50 -20.31
N GLY A 18 0.45 -17.84 -19.72
CA GLY A 18 0.21 -19.14 -19.06
C GLY A 18 0.05 -19.05 -17.54
N ASP A 19 0.36 -17.91 -16.94
CA ASP A 19 0.06 -17.65 -15.52
C ASP A 19 -1.43 -17.32 -15.37
N GLN A 20 -2.20 -18.21 -14.72
CA GLN A 20 -3.65 -18.08 -14.58
C GLN A 20 -4.05 -17.10 -13.46
N ARG A 21 -3.09 -16.55 -12.72
CA ARG A 21 -3.37 -15.60 -11.63
C ARG A 21 -3.79 -14.25 -12.21
N ARG A 22 -4.97 -13.80 -11.81
CA ARG A 22 -5.54 -12.52 -12.21
C ARG A 22 -4.68 -11.41 -11.60
N THR A 23 -3.92 -10.71 -12.44
CA THR A 23 -3.14 -9.54 -12.02
C THR A 23 -4.05 -8.31 -12.02
N GLU A 24 -3.89 -7.45 -11.01
CA GLU A 24 -4.55 -6.14 -10.97
C GLU A 24 -3.52 -5.02 -11.21
N MET A 25 -3.98 -3.96 -11.88
CA MET A 25 -3.21 -2.73 -12.09
C MET A 25 -3.71 -1.66 -11.10
N VAL A 26 -2.79 -1.06 -10.35
CA VAL A 26 -3.09 0.01 -9.39
C VAL A 26 -2.32 1.26 -9.79
N ALA A 27 -3.00 2.31 -10.23
CA ALA A 27 -2.35 3.60 -10.49
C ALA A 27 -1.80 4.19 -9.17
N SER A 28 -0.51 4.54 -9.16
CA SER A 28 0.20 5.08 -8.00
C SER A 28 0.74 6.49 -8.26
N ILE A 29 0.37 7.44 -7.38
CA ILE A 29 0.93 8.80 -7.40
C ILE A 29 2.34 8.87 -6.83
N THR A 30 2.72 7.90 -6.00
CA THR A 30 4.03 7.80 -5.36
C THR A 30 5.07 7.28 -6.35
N MET A 31 4.71 6.27 -7.14
CA MET A 31 5.58 5.74 -8.19
C MET A 31 5.52 6.54 -9.50
N GLY A 32 4.46 7.33 -9.71
CA GLY A 32 4.22 8.07 -10.95
C GLY A 32 3.81 7.19 -12.14
N HIS A 33 3.50 5.92 -11.89
CA HIS A 33 3.02 4.94 -12.88
C HIS A 33 2.16 3.87 -12.19
N GLU A 34 1.72 2.88 -12.95
CA GLU A 34 0.87 1.80 -12.45
C GLU A 34 1.71 0.68 -11.81
N LEU A 35 1.24 0.19 -10.67
CA LEU A 35 1.81 -0.95 -9.95
C LEU A 35 1.00 -2.21 -10.30
N ARG A 36 1.70 -3.32 -10.58
CA ARG A 36 1.10 -4.65 -10.79
C ARG A 36 1.08 -5.43 -9.48
N VAL A 37 -0.07 -6.00 -9.13
CA VAL A 37 -0.25 -6.87 -7.96
C VAL A 37 -0.93 -8.19 -8.34
N GLU A 38 -0.75 -9.22 -7.51
CA GLU A 38 -1.28 -10.57 -7.73
C GLU A 38 -2.62 -10.82 -7.00
N SER A 39 -3.01 -9.96 -6.04
CA SER A 39 -4.21 -10.17 -5.23
C SER A 39 -4.99 -8.89 -4.92
N PRO A 40 -6.31 -8.99 -4.62
CA PRO A 40 -7.11 -7.85 -4.16
C PRO A 40 -6.62 -7.25 -2.83
N LEU A 41 -6.02 -8.06 -1.96
CA LEU A 41 -5.44 -7.60 -0.69
C LEU A 41 -4.20 -6.75 -0.93
N GLU A 42 -3.31 -7.19 -1.82
CA GLU A 42 -2.17 -6.39 -2.29
C GLU A 42 -2.65 -5.09 -2.95
N ALA A 43 -3.71 -5.15 -3.76
CA ALA A 43 -4.26 -3.95 -4.41
C ALA A 43 -4.76 -2.93 -3.38
N SER A 44 -5.45 -3.40 -2.34
CA SER A 44 -5.96 -2.55 -1.26
C SER A 44 -4.82 -1.99 -0.41
N THR A 45 -3.79 -2.81 -0.13
CA THR A 45 -2.58 -2.39 0.58
C THR A 45 -1.81 -1.33 -0.22
N ALA A 46 -1.59 -1.54 -1.51
CA ALA A 46 -0.92 -0.59 -2.38
C ALA A 46 -1.64 0.77 -2.41
N ARG A 47 -2.98 0.78 -2.46
CA ARG A 47 -3.78 2.02 -2.39
C ARG A 47 -3.62 2.73 -1.05
N ALA A 48 -3.56 1.99 0.06
CA ALA A 48 -3.33 2.54 1.40
C ALA A 48 -1.93 3.20 1.49
N LEU A 49 -0.91 2.51 0.97
CA LEU A 49 0.47 3.00 0.94
C LEU A 49 0.61 4.24 0.06
N ASP A 50 -0.11 4.31 -1.06
CA ASP A 50 0.01 5.39 -2.04
C ASP A 50 -0.56 6.73 -1.57
N ILE A 51 -1.54 6.70 -0.65
CA ILE A 51 -2.09 7.92 -0.05
C ILE A 51 -1.39 8.33 1.26
N ASP A 52 -0.57 7.44 1.84
CA ASP A 52 0.09 7.72 3.11
C ASP A 52 1.19 8.78 2.90
N PRO A 53 1.10 9.95 3.58
CA PRO A 53 2.04 11.04 3.38
C PRO A 53 3.48 10.72 3.84
N SER A 54 3.65 9.71 4.70
CA SER A 54 4.97 9.26 5.18
C SER A 54 5.69 8.42 4.14
N VAL A 55 4.97 7.73 3.25
CA VAL A 55 5.54 6.87 2.21
C VAL A 55 6.08 7.73 1.06
N LYS A 56 7.34 7.53 0.70
CA LYS A 56 8.01 8.25 -0.42
C LYS A 56 8.37 7.32 -1.57
N VAL A 57 8.59 6.06 -1.29
CA VAL A 57 8.91 5.05 -2.28
C VAL A 57 8.10 3.79 -1.97
N ILE A 58 7.52 3.21 -3.02
CA ILE A 58 6.91 1.89 -3.01
C ILE A 58 7.64 1.06 -4.06
N LYS A 59 8.08 -0.14 -3.71
CA LYS A 59 8.65 -1.11 -4.65
C LYS A 59 7.87 -2.43 -4.54
N PRO A 60 7.17 -2.87 -5.59
CA PRO A 60 6.57 -4.20 -5.63
C PRO A 60 7.66 -5.26 -5.78
N GLN A 61 7.49 -6.40 -5.10
CA GLN A 61 8.37 -7.57 -5.16
C GLN A 61 9.86 -7.20 -5.15
N PRO A 62 10.31 -6.47 -4.11
CA PRO A 62 11.56 -5.70 -4.12
C PRO A 62 12.82 -6.55 -4.11
N LEU A 63 12.74 -7.78 -3.61
CA LEU A 63 13.88 -8.66 -3.40
C LEU A 63 13.40 -10.11 -3.25
N THR A 64 14.32 -11.07 -3.39
CA THR A 64 14.06 -12.46 -3.05
C THR A 64 15.06 -12.95 -2.02
N ILE A 65 14.63 -13.73 -1.03
CA ILE A 65 15.46 -14.25 0.08
C ILE A 65 15.48 -15.76 0.03
N ARG A 66 16.66 -16.37 0.20
CA ARG A 66 16.77 -17.75 0.66
C ARG A 66 16.74 -17.78 2.18
N LEU A 67 15.66 -18.28 2.76
CA LEU A 67 15.43 -18.25 4.20
C LEU A 67 16.45 -19.09 4.98
N ASP A 68 16.87 -20.22 4.41
CA ASP A 68 17.89 -21.11 4.97
C ASP A 68 19.30 -20.52 4.92
N LEU A 69 19.59 -19.71 3.89
CA LEU A 69 20.89 -19.07 3.71
C LEU A 69 20.97 -17.67 4.33
N LEU A 70 19.83 -17.13 4.79
CA LEU A 70 19.68 -15.73 5.20
C LEU A 70 20.38 -14.78 4.23
N ARG A 71 20.04 -14.89 2.95
CA ARG A 71 20.69 -14.14 1.88
C ARG A 71 19.69 -13.61 0.86
N VAL A 72 19.90 -12.37 0.46
CA VAL A 72 19.14 -11.70 -0.60
C VAL A 72 19.70 -12.05 -1.99
N PHE A 73 18.81 -12.25 -2.93
CA PHE A 73 19.06 -12.56 -4.32
C PHE A 73 18.26 -11.60 -5.22
N PRO A 74 18.81 -11.26 -6.40
CA PRO A 74 18.15 -10.35 -7.33
C PRO A 74 16.90 -10.96 -7.98
N THR A 75 16.83 -12.29 -8.09
CA THR A 75 15.69 -12.99 -8.67
C THR A 75 15.45 -14.31 -7.95
N LYS A 76 14.21 -14.80 -8.06
CA LYS A 76 13.84 -16.16 -7.63
C LYS A 76 14.70 -17.25 -8.30
N LYS A 77 15.00 -17.10 -9.59
CA LYS A 77 15.87 -18.04 -10.31
C LYS A 77 17.28 -18.09 -9.71
N ALA A 78 17.84 -16.94 -9.34
CA ALA A 78 19.15 -16.88 -8.71
C ALA A 78 19.14 -17.51 -7.30
N ALA A 79 18.07 -17.30 -6.53
CA ALA A 79 17.87 -17.93 -5.22
C ALA A 79 17.82 -19.46 -5.32
N LEU A 80 17.10 -20.01 -6.30
CA LEU A 80 16.98 -21.46 -6.52
C LEU A 80 18.29 -22.10 -6.99
N ALA A 81 19.08 -21.39 -7.80
CA ALA A 81 20.37 -21.86 -8.30
C ALA A 81 21.53 -21.69 -7.29
N ALA A 82 21.30 -21.05 -6.15
CA ALA A 82 22.33 -20.80 -5.15
C ALA A 82 22.81 -22.09 -4.48
N TYR A 83 24.08 -22.15 -4.10
CA TYR A 83 24.67 -23.26 -3.35
C TYR A 83 24.60 -23.01 -1.83
N PRO A 84 24.26 -24.04 -1.01
CA PRO A 84 23.79 -25.36 -1.42
C PRO A 84 22.42 -25.31 -2.12
N PRO A 85 22.19 -26.22 -3.11
CA PRO A 85 20.94 -26.24 -3.86
C PRO A 85 19.76 -26.50 -2.93
N VAL A 86 18.58 -26.00 -3.31
CA VAL A 86 17.34 -26.31 -2.58
C VAL A 86 17.11 -27.83 -2.61
N PRO A 87 16.90 -28.49 -1.46
CA PRO A 87 16.62 -29.92 -1.42
C PRO A 87 15.38 -30.27 -2.25
N PRO A 88 15.43 -31.31 -3.11
CA PRO A 88 14.24 -31.80 -3.78
C PRO A 88 13.25 -32.34 -2.74
N ARG A 89 11.97 -32.03 -2.89
CA ARG A 89 10.89 -32.55 -2.04
C ARG A 89 10.06 -33.62 -2.77
N GLU A 90 9.59 -34.60 -2.02
CA GLU A 90 8.80 -35.73 -2.54
C GLU A 90 7.29 -35.42 -2.64
N ASP A 91 6.80 -34.37 -1.97
CA ASP A 91 5.38 -34.17 -1.64
C ASP A 91 4.61 -33.12 -2.47
N ARG A 92 5.13 -32.68 -3.63
CA ARG A 92 4.46 -31.76 -4.58
C ARG A 92 4.05 -30.37 -4.03
N GLU A 93 4.39 -30.01 -2.79
CA GLU A 93 4.39 -28.60 -2.39
C GLU A 93 5.47 -27.86 -3.19
N ASP A 94 5.15 -26.65 -3.66
CA ASP A 94 6.09 -25.85 -4.45
C ASP A 94 7.34 -25.58 -3.58
N PRO A 95 8.53 -26.13 -3.91
CA PRO A 95 9.74 -25.99 -3.10
C PRO A 95 10.11 -24.52 -2.86
N ASP A 96 9.58 -23.65 -3.71
CA ASP A 96 9.60 -22.20 -3.61
C ASP A 96 9.08 -21.70 -2.26
N ASP A 97 7.98 -22.23 -1.73
CA ASP A 97 7.30 -21.65 -0.57
C ASP A 97 8.04 -21.88 0.75
N VAL A 98 8.99 -22.81 0.82
CA VAL A 98 9.70 -23.14 2.06
C VAL A 98 11.06 -22.46 2.15
N TYR A 99 11.78 -22.41 1.03
CA TYR A 99 13.16 -21.90 1.03
C TYR A 99 13.26 -20.50 0.45
N VAL A 100 12.34 -20.11 -0.44
CA VAL A 100 12.45 -18.87 -1.20
C VAL A 100 11.29 -17.94 -0.85
N TYR A 101 11.62 -16.77 -0.31
CA TYR A 101 10.65 -15.78 0.10
C TYR A 101 10.80 -14.50 -0.72
N THR A 102 9.71 -14.00 -1.29
CA THR A 102 9.67 -12.71 -1.98
C THR A 102 8.53 -11.92 -1.37
N PRO A 103 8.81 -10.84 -0.62
CA PRO A 103 7.77 -10.00 -0.06
C PRO A 103 6.99 -9.27 -1.15
N ASP A 104 5.74 -8.91 -0.86
CA ASP A 104 4.88 -8.22 -1.82
C ASP A 104 5.34 -6.78 -2.06
N PHE A 105 5.76 -6.06 -1.00
CA PHE A 105 6.25 -4.69 -1.11
C PHE A 105 7.46 -4.40 -0.24
N SER A 106 8.22 -3.39 -0.63
CA SER A 106 8.99 -2.58 0.32
C SER A 106 8.57 -1.13 0.19
N VAL A 107 8.56 -0.43 1.32
CA VAL A 107 8.28 0.99 1.40
C VAL A 107 9.34 1.69 2.22
N SER A 108 9.59 2.96 1.89
CA SER A 108 10.46 3.81 2.70
C SER A 108 9.94 5.22 2.78
N GLY A 109 10.18 5.86 3.93
CA GLY A 109 9.88 7.25 4.19
C GLY A 109 11.03 8.19 3.84
N ALA A 110 10.95 9.43 4.29
CA ALA A 110 11.98 10.45 4.03
C ALA A 110 13.34 10.12 4.66
N LEU A 111 13.35 9.36 5.75
CA LEU A 111 14.58 8.93 6.44
C LEU A 111 15.24 7.70 5.78
N GLY A 112 14.63 7.13 4.74
CA GLY A 112 15.18 5.99 4.00
C GLY A 112 15.07 4.63 4.70
N THR A 113 14.53 4.56 5.92
CA THR A 113 14.24 3.30 6.60
C THR A 113 13.30 2.44 5.75
N GLU A 114 13.73 1.23 5.41
CA GLU A 114 12.96 0.31 4.57
C GLU A 114 12.12 -0.64 5.43
N LEU A 115 10.81 -0.66 5.15
CA LEU A 115 9.85 -1.59 5.72
C LEU A 115 9.39 -2.55 4.62
N VAL A 116 9.60 -3.83 4.86
CA VAL A 116 9.09 -4.92 4.02
C VAL A 116 7.68 -5.26 4.46
N ILE A 117 6.79 -5.42 3.48
CA ILE A 117 5.37 -5.71 3.70
C ILE A 117 4.99 -7.00 2.99
N GLU A 118 4.33 -7.89 3.73
CA GLU A 118 3.64 -9.07 3.21
C GLU A 118 2.13 -8.88 3.35
N CYS A 119 1.38 -9.26 2.32
CA CYS A 119 -0.07 -9.34 2.34
C CYS A 119 -0.50 -10.81 2.50
N LYS A 120 -1.26 -11.08 3.55
CA LYS A 120 -1.91 -12.39 3.77
C LYS A 120 -3.27 -12.19 4.41
N THR A 121 -4.28 -12.81 3.83
CA THR A 121 -5.59 -12.90 4.47
C THR A 121 -5.51 -13.68 5.77
N ASP A 122 -6.44 -13.42 6.70
CA ASP A 122 -6.49 -14.19 7.96
C ASP A 122 -6.62 -15.70 7.68
N GLU A 123 -7.42 -16.08 6.68
CA GLU A 123 -7.60 -17.49 6.26
C GLU A 123 -6.31 -18.13 5.72
N GLU A 124 -5.45 -17.35 5.04
CA GLU A 124 -4.15 -17.84 4.60
C GLU A 124 -3.21 -18.02 5.79
N LEU A 125 -3.19 -17.07 6.73
CA LEU A 125 -2.36 -17.15 7.92
C LEU A 125 -2.67 -18.40 8.76
N ASP A 126 -3.94 -18.75 8.91
CA ASP A 126 -4.37 -19.95 9.63
C ASP A 126 -3.81 -21.25 9.00
N ARG A 127 -3.48 -21.24 7.70
CA ARG A 127 -2.90 -22.40 6.99
C ARG A 127 -1.38 -22.50 7.10
N ILE A 128 -0.69 -21.44 7.52
CA ILE A 128 0.78 -21.37 7.61
C ILE A 128 1.25 -20.90 9.00
N PRO A 129 0.86 -21.61 10.07
CA PRO A 129 1.18 -21.19 11.43
C PRO A 129 2.69 -21.05 11.64
N GLY A 130 3.12 -19.92 12.21
CA GLY A 130 4.52 -19.62 12.53
C GLY A 130 5.40 -19.18 11.35
N LYS A 131 4.88 -19.21 10.11
CA LYS A 131 5.64 -18.82 8.92
C LYS A 131 5.92 -17.32 8.87
N VAL A 132 4.98 -16.51 9.36
CA VAL A 132 5.14 -15.05 9.46
C VAL A 132 6.27 -14.69 10.43
N GLU A 133 6.36 -15.37 11.56
CA GLU A 133 7.42 -15.20 12.56
C GLU A 133 8.77 -15.64 11.99
N GLN A 134 8.80 -16.71 11.20
CA GLN A 134 10.00 -17.15 10.48
C GLN A 134 10.49 -16.08 9.49
N TRP A 135 9.59 -15.52 8.66
CA TRP A 135 9.94 -14.44 7.74
C TRP A 135 10.42 -13.19 8.48
N ARG A 136 9.72 -12.82 9.56
CA ARG A 136 10.09 -11.69 10.42
C ARG A 136 11.49 -11.86 10.99
N ALA A 137 11.82 -13.05 11.50
CA ALA A 137 13.13 -13.33 12.05
C ALA A 137 14.22 -13.27 10.99
N ALA A 138 13.99 -13.86 9.81
CA ALA A 138 14.93 -13.85 8.70
C ALA A 138 15.18 -12.41 8.17
N LEU A 139 14.12 -11.64 7.98
CA LEU A 139 14.19 -10.24 7.55
C LEU A 139 14.91 -9.37 8.58
N SER A 140 14.62 -9.55 9.87
CA SER A 140 15.29 -8.83 10.96
C SER A 140 16.78 -9.13 11.00
N ALA A 141 17.18 -10.40 10.84
CA ALA A 141 18.59 -10.80 10.76
C ALA A 141 19.31 -10.17 9.55
N LEU A 142 18.57 -9.86 8.49
CA LEU A 142 19.05 -9.15 7.30
C LEU A 142 18.98 -7.62 7.42
N GLY A 143 18.52 -7.09 8.56
CA GLY A 143 18.43 -5.64 8.82
C GLY A 143 17.14 -4.97 8.31
N TYR A 144 16.14 -5.75 7.87
CA TYR A 144 14.86 -5.22 7.40
C TYR A 144 13.83 -5.15 8.53
N ARG A 145 12.98 -4.12 8.50
CA ARG A 145 11.72 -4.10 9.26
C ARG A 145 10.66 -4.86 8.50
N PHE A 146 9.71 -5.46 9.21
CA PHE A 146 8.68 -6.30 8.62
C PHE A 146 7.28 -6.03 9.18
N MET A 147 6.29 -5.95 8.30
CA MET A 147 4.87 -5.88 8.62
C MET A 147 4.09 -6.90 7.78
N CYS A 148 3.16 -7.62 8.39
CA CYS A 148 2.16 -8.40 7.67
C CYS A 148 0.85 -7.60 7.70
N VAL A 149 0.25 -7.38 6.55
CA VAL A 149 -1.05 -6.72 6.36
C VAL A 149 -2.09 -7.79 6.05
N THR A 150 -3.21 -7.78 6.77
CA THR A 150 -4.34 -8.69 6.58
C THR A 150 -5.60 -7.94 6.17
N ASP A 151 -6.69 -8.68 5.94
CA ASP A 151 -7.99 -8.08 5.67
C ASP A 151 -8.43 -7.10 6.77
N LYS A 152 -8.00 -7.31 8.02
CA LYS A 152 -8.40 -6.48 9.16
C LYS A 152 -7.94 -5.03 9.02
N GLU A 153 -6.85 -4.77 8.30
CA GLU A 153 -6.31 -3.42 8.13
C GLU A 153 -6.88 -2.66 6.92
N VAL A 154 -7.42 -3.36 5.91
CA VAL A 154 -7.78 -2.73 4.62
C VAL A 154 -9.12 -3.15 4.04
N ARG A 155 -9.85 -4.09 4.65
CA ARG A 155 -11.14 -4.58 4.14
C ARG A 155 -12.32 -3.97 4.88
N TYR A 156 -12.53 -2.68 4.68
CA TYR A 156 -13.70 -1.95 5.19
C TYR A 156 -14.67 -1.56 4.07
N PRO A 157 -15.97 -1.38 4.36
CA PRO A 157 -16.93 -0.89 3.37
C PRO A 157 -16.50 0.45 2.76
N GLY A 158 -16.39 0.50 1.43
CA GLY A 158 -16.01 1.72 0.72
C GLY A 158 -14.51 2.03 0.71
N PHE A 159 -13.66 1.20 1.34
CA PHE A 159 -12.22 1.46 1.46
C PHE A 159 -11.56 1.80 0.12
N ASN A 160 -11.66 0.90 -0.86
CA ASN A 160 -11.03 1.09 -2.17
C ASN A 160 -11.53 2.35 -2.89
N PHE A 161 -12.82 2.65 -2.78
CA PHE A 161 -13.41 3.87 -3.35
C PHE A 161 -12.82 5.12 -2.67
N ASN A 162 -12.78 5.14 -1.34
CA ASN A 162 -12.21 6.24 -0.57
C ASN A 162 -10.74 6.48 -0.94
N MET A 163 -9.92 5.43 -0.97
CA MET A 163 -8.50 5.56 -1.31
C MET A 163 -8.30 6.13 -2.71
N VAL A 164 -9.09 5.68 -3.70
CA VAL A 164 -9.05 6.21 -5.07
C VAL A 164 -9.44 7.68 -5.10
N CYS A 165 -10.52 8.08 -4.43
CA CYS A 165 -10.93 9.48 -4.36
C CYS A 165 -9.85 10.37 -3.73
N ILE A 166 -9.24 9.93 -2.62
CA ILE A 166 -8.18 10.70 -1.96
C ILE A 166 -6.90 10.76 -2.80
N ARG A 167 -6.52 9.67 -3.48
CA ARG A 167 -5.40 9.66 -4.42
C ARG A 167 -5.62 10.66 -5.55
N ASP A 168 -6.79 10.62 -6.18
CA ASP A 168 -7.12 11.49 -7.31
C ASP A 168 -7.18 12.96 -6.88
N ALA A 169 -7.71 13.23 -5.68
CA ALA A 169 -7.69 14.55 -5.06
C ALA A 169 -6.26 15.03 -4.74
N THR A 170 -5.39 14.14 -4.26
CA THR A 170 -3.97 14.45 -4.03
C THR A 170 -3.28 14.83 -5.34
N HIS A 171 -3.54 14.09 -6.42
CA HIS A 171 -3.01 14.42 -7.74
C HIS A 171 -3.58 15.74 -8.29
N ALA A 172 -4.88 16.00 -8.09
CA ALA A 172 -5.50 17.27 -8.44
C ALA A 172 -4.85 18.44 -7.70
N LEU A 173 -4.66 18.32 -6.39
CA LEU A 173 -4.02 19.32 -5.54
C LEU A 173 -2.60 19.66 -5.99
N ARG A 174 -1.80 18.65 -6.39
CA ARG A 174 -0.45 18.88 -6.95
C ARG A 174 -0.46 19.72 -8.23
N ARG A 175 -1.54 19.66 -9.02
CA ARG A 175 -1.67 20.41 -10.29
C ARG A 175 -2.25 21.80 -10.09
N THR A 176 -3.24 21.94 -9.22
CA THR A 176 -3.97 23.19 -9.01
C THR A 176 -3.35 24.09 -7.94
N GLY A 177 -2.57 23.50 -7.02
CA GLY A 177 -1.98 24.19 -5.87
C GLY A 177 -2.98 24.40 -4.72
N ALA A 178 -2.46 24.83 -3.58
CA ALA A 178 -3.24 25.04 -2.36
C ALA A 178 -4.24 26.21 -2.44
N ASP A 179 -4.10 27.08 -3.45
CA ASP A 179 -4.96 28.25 -3.63
C ASP A 179 -6.43 27.89 -3.82
N ALA A 180 -6.70 26.75 -4.46
CA ALA A 180 -8.06 26.21 -4.62
C ALA A 180 -8.75 25.89 -3.28
N LEU A 181 -7.97 25.73 -2.19
CA LEU A 181 -8.47 25.40 -0.86
C LEU A 181 -8.66 26.62 0.05
N LYS A 182 -8.21 27.82 -0.35
CA LYS A 182 -8.34 29.05 0.47
C LYS A 182 -9.76 29.29 1.00
N PRO A 183 -10.84 29.13 0.20
CA PRO A 183 -12.21 29.29 0.72
C PRO A 183 -12.58 28.26 1.78
N LEU A 184 -12.20 26.99 1.58
CA LEU A 184 -12.47 25.91 2.54
C LEU A 184 -11.70 26.11 3.84
N ILE A 185 -10.43 26.55 3.77
CA ILE A 185 -9.61 26.84 4.94
C ILE A 185 -10.28 27.89 5.82
N ARG A 186 -10.73 29.02 5.23
CA ARG A 186 -11.43 30.09 5.97
C ARG A 186 -12.74 29.62 6.61
N ASP A 187 -13.48 28.74 5.93
CA ASP A 187 -14.71 28.16 6.48
C ASP A 187 -14.41 27.28 7.70
N VAL A 188 -13.40 26.41 7.58
CA VAL A 188 -12.97 25.47 8.63
C VAL A 188 -12.44 26.18 9.88
N GLU A 189 -11.79 27.33 9.73
CA GLU A 189 -11.35 28.18 10.86
C GLU A 189 -12.52 28.62 11.77
N CYS A 190 -13.75 28.64 11.24
CA CYS A 190 -14.94 29.04 12.00
C CYS A 190 -15.66 27.86 12.67
N TRP A 191 -15.22 26.61 12.43
CA TRP A 191 -15.94 25.44 12.93
C TRP A 191 -15.76 25.27 14.44
N GLN A 192 -16.90 25.11 15.13
CA GLN A 192 -16.93 24.82 16.58
C GLN A 192 -17.12 23.33 16.88
N ALA A 193 -17.49 22.53 15.87
CA ALA A 193 -17.77 21.11 15.98
C ALA A 193 -17.54 20.42 14.62
N PRO A 194 -17.44 19.07 14.59
CA PRO A 194 -17.41 18.32 13.34
C PRO A 194 -18.61 18.63 12.44
N MET A 195 -18.40 18.66 11.12
CA MET A 195 -19.44 18.89 10.12
C MET A 195 -19.64 17.67 9.24
N LYS A 196 -20.87 17.42 8.80
CA LYS A 196 -21.15 16.38 7.80
C LYS A 196 -20.79 16.88 6.41
N VAL A 197 -20.33 15.98 5.54
CA VAL A 197 -20.06 16.27 4.12
C VAL A 197 -21.29 16.91 3.45
N ALA A 198 -22.51 16.45 3.75
CA ALA A 198 -23.74 17.05 3.22
C ALA A 198 -23.83 18.56 3.46
N THR A 199 -23.48 19.02 4.67
CA THR A 199 -23.51 20.44 5.06
C THR A 199 -22.42 21.27 4.39
N LEU A 200 -21.34 20.64 3.90
CA LEU A 200 -20.32 21.31 3.11
C LEU A 200 -20.66 21.38 1.63
N ARG A 201 -21.42 20.42 1.11
CA ARG A 201 -21.84 20.39 -0.29
C ARG A 201 -22.69 21.58 -0.70
N ASP A 202 -23.37 22.21 0.26
CA ASP A 202 -24.11 23.46 0.03
C ASP A 202 -23.19 24.64 -0.34
N ARG A 203 -21.88 24.54 -0.05
CA ARG A 203 -20.89 25.60 -0.22
C ARG A 203 -19.71 25.21 -1.11
N PHE A 204 -19.36 23.93 -1.15
CA PHE A 204 -18.17 23.42 -1.80
C PHE A 204 -18.49 22.18 -2.65
N ALA A 205 -17.92 22.13 -3.86
CA ALA A 205 -18.01 20.95 -4.70
C ALA A 205 -17.21 19.78 -4.10
N ASP A 206 -17.66 18.54 -4.36
CA ASP A 206 -17.01 17.32 -3.87
C ASP A 206 -15.48 17.26 -4.10
N PRO A 207 -14.95 17.65 -5.27
CA PRO A 207 -13.50 17.68 -5.48
C PRO A 207 -12.77 18.62 -4.50
N VAL A 208 -13.37 19.74 -4.11
CA VAL A 208 -12.78 20.68 -3.14
C VAL A 208 -12.74 20.06 -1.75
N ILE A 209 -13.82 19.37 -1.35
CA ILE A 209 -13.88 18.66 -0.06
C ILE A 209 -12.83 17.55 -0.03
N GLN A 210 -12.74 16.73 -1.09
CA GLN A 210 -11.76 15.65 -1.20
C GLN A 210 -10.31 16.18 -1.21
N MET A 211 -10.04 17.28 -1.92
CA MET A 211 -8.73 17.95 -1.85
C MET A 211 -8.45 18.49 -0.46
N GLY A 212 -9.46 18.99 0.26
CA GLY A 212 -9.35 19.40 1.65
C GLY A 212 -8.96 18.24 2.58
N ILE A 213 -9.52 17.04 2.35
CA ILE A 213 -9.14 15.81 3.08
C ILE A 213 -7.70 15.42 2.76
N ALA A 214 -7.34 15.42 1.47
CA ALA A 214 -5.99 15.07 1.01
C ALA A 214 -4.91 16.06 1.51
N ALA A 215 -5.26 17.34 1.65
CA ALA A 215 -4.37 18.39 2.13
C ALA A 215 -4.32 18.51 3.67
N GLY A 216 -5.16 17.78 4.40
CA GLY A 216 -5.26 17.91 5.85
C GLY A 216 -5.93 19.21 6.30
N VAL A 217 -6.70 19.87 5.44
CA VAL A 217 -7.57 20.98 5.89
C VAL A 217 -8.65 20.45 6.81
N VAL A 218 -9.24 19.31 6.41
CA VAL A 218 -10.21 18.53 7.19
C VAL A 218 -9.76 17.08 7.27
N ALA A 219 -10.20 16.35 8.28
CA ALA A 219 -9.96 14.93 8.46
C ALA A 219 -11.28 14.18 8.66
N CYS A 220 -11.31 12.92 8.24
CA CYS A 220 -12.36 11.96 8.54
C CYS A 220 -11.76 10.57 8.79
N ASP A 221 -12.52 9.69 9.41
CA ASP A 221 -12.18 8.27 9.46
C ASP A 221 -12.54 7.60 8.13
N LEU A 222 -11.52 7.30 7.32
CA LEU A 222 -11.68 6.62 6.02
C LEU A 222 -12.05 5.13 6.16
N ARG A 223 -12.02 4.57 7.38
CA ARG A 223 -12.40 3.18 7.69
C ARG A 223 -13.86 3.05 8.11
N ALA A 224 -14.51 4.14 8.51
CA ALA A 224 -15.88 4.13 9.04
C ALA A 224 -16.97 3.83 7.99
N GLY A 225 -16.63 3.82 6.70
CA GLY A 225 -17.54 3.53 5.61
C GLY A 225 -17.22 4.31 4.35
N VAL A 226 -18.13 4.26 3.37
CA VAL A 226 -18.01 5.06 2.13
C VAL A 226 -18.03 6.55 2.48
N LEU A 227 -17.06 7.30 1.94
CA LEU A 227 -17.05 8.76 2.00
C LEU A 227 -18.30 9.31 1.29
N GLY A 228 -19.21 9.86 2.06
CA GLY A 228 -20.53 10.25 1.57
C GLY A 228 -21.18 11.32 2.44
N PRO A 229 -22.47 11.65 2.18
CA PRO A 229 -23.18 12.76 2.83
C PRO A 229 -23.12 12.75 4.37
N HIS A 230 -23.09 11.56 4.97
CA HIS A 230 -23.12 11.37 6.42
C HIS A 230 -21.73 11.31 7.07
N THR A 231 -20.65 11.27 6.27
CA THR A 231 -19.30 11.26 6.82
C THR A 231 -19.06 12.55 7.58
N GLU A 232 -18.59 12.41 8.82
CA GLU A 232 -18.20 13.55 9.65
C GLU A 232 -16.75 13.96 9.34
N LEU A 233 -16.57 15.25 9.21
CA LEU A 233 -15.30 15.92 8.98
C LEU A 233 -14.98 16.77 10.19
N ARG A 234 -13.72 16.77 10.60
CA ARG A 234 -13.20 17.65 11.64
C ARG A 234 -12.07 18.53 11.09
N PRO A 235 -11.83 19.73 11.63
CA PRO A 235 -10.66 20.52 11.28
C PRO A 235 -9.37 19.71 11.53
N ALA A 236 -8.42 19.80 10.60
CA ALA A 236 -7.15 19.07 10.70
C ALA A 236 -5.92 19.99 10.58
N HIS A 237 -6.05 21.20 10.06
CA HIS A 237 -5.00 22.24 10.07
C HIS A 237 -3.61 21.79 9.57
N GLY A 238 -3.61 20.95 8.52
CA GLY A 238 -2.40 20.38 7.92
C GLY A 238 -1.99 19.02 8.51
N ASP A 239 -2.68 18.52 9.54
CA ASP A 239 -2.50 17.16 10.02
C ASP A 239 -3.01 16.15 8.98
N LEU A 240 -2.15 15.19 8.65
CA LEU A 240 -2.42 14.13 7.67
C LEU A 240 -2.46 12.74 8.33
N THR A 241 -2.52 12.66 9.66
CA THR A 241 -2.56 11.38 10.38
C THR A 241 -3.75 10.51 10.00
N HIS A 242 -4.89 11.08 9.59
CA HIS A 242 -6.06 10.32 9.12
C HIS A 242 -5.81 9.58 7.80
N LEU A 243 -4.79 9.97 7.04
CA LEU A 243 -4.37 9.27 5.81
C LEU A 243 -3.45 8.06 6.11
N ARG A 244 -2.94 7.95 7.34
CA ARG A 244 -2.06 6.84 7.77
C ARG A 244 -2.90 5.64 8.18
N ILE A 245 -3.39 4.91 7.18
CA ILE A 245 -4.21 3.70 7.39
C ILE A 245 -3.35 2.58 8.01
N LEU A 246 -2.14 2.40 7.51
CA LEU A 246 -1.23 1.38 8.01
C LEU A 246 -0.29 2.00 9.04
N GLN A 247 -0.02 1.30 10.13
CA GLN A 247 0.92 1.76 11.18
C GLN A 247 2.36 1.42 10.78
N LEU A 248 2.87 2.12 9.76
CA LEU A 248 4.16 1.80 9.13
C LEU A 248 5.37 2.16 10.02
N GLY A 249 5.24 3.21 10.83
CA GLY A 249 6.31 3.73 11.68
C GLY A 249 7.56 4.14 10.91
N LEU A 250 7.39 4.76 9.73
CA LEU A 250 8.45 5.27 8.85
C LEU A 250 8.94 6.66 9.24
#